data_AF-A0A662KEN8-F1
#
_entry.id   AF-A0A662KEN8-F1
#
_cell.length_a   1.000
_cell.length_b   1.000
_cell.length_c   1.000
_cell.angle_alpha   90.00
_cell.angle_beta   90.00
_cell.angle_gamma   90.00
#
_symmetry.space_group_name_H-M   'P 1'
#
loop_
_entity.id
_entity.type
_entity.pdbx_description
1 polymer ?
#
loop_
_entity_poly.entity_id
_entity_poly.type
_entity_poly.pdbx_seq_one_letter_code
_entity_poly.pdbx_strand_id
1 'polypeptide(L)'
;MNRVTWYYTLEGLLDNSYQDHGDGFYDYVFYTFEAGNYPVPRLKEIRYPVYPARVVTYTRAGEGAANKWEQKDWVTGRVTSIQDSGRDDSDTGTTSYLYQGQGRAVQVTQGAVTTKFLSAGGALGFDSFGRVHRIKSTNASGTLVDYTYSYDKRSNPVGRTDGGPSVVTKHSGMTVFRGLFPTTP
;
A
#
# COMPACT_ATOMS: atom_id res chain seq x y z
N MET A 1 14.59 12.55 24.03
CA MET A 1 13.44 13.47 23.96
C MET A 1 12.97 13.56 22.52
N ASN A 2 11.73 13.15 22.24
CA ASN A 2 11.18 13.15 20.88
C ASN A 2 10.80 14.58 20.44
N ARG A 3 11.49 15.16 19.46
CA ARG A 3 11.27 16.53 18.96
C ARG A 3 11.06 16.51 17.45
N VAL A 4 10.09 17.28 16.98
CA VAL A 4 9.85 17.49 15.54
C VAL A 4 10.07 18.95 15.19
N THR A 5 10.84 19.19 14.13
CA THR A 5 11.07 20.51 13.53
C THR A 5 10.43 20.54 12.15
N TRP A 6 9.72 21.62 11.83
CA TRP A 6 9.00 21.81 10.56
C TRP A 6 9.57 23.01 9.81
N TYR A 7 9.72 22.86 8.49
CA TYR A 7 10.18 23.89 7.57
C TYR A 7 9.09 24.15 6.53
N TYR A 8 8.81 25.42 6.29
CA TYR A 8 7.73 25.87 5.40
C TYR A 8 8.30 26.70 4.25
N THR A 9 7.63 26.66 3.10
CA THR A 9 7.93 27.55 1.96
C THR A 9 7.54 28.99 2.27
N LEU A 10 7.91 29.93 1.38
CA LEU A 10 7.52 31.35 1.49
C LEU A 10 5.99 31.53 1.41
N GLU A 11 5.28 30.60 0.78
CA GLU A 11 3.82 30.54 0.68
C GLU A 11 3.16 29.90 1.91
N GLY A 12 3.94 29.52 2.93
CA GLY A 12 3.44 28.91 4.17
C GLY A 12 3.06 27.43 4.02
N LEU A 13 3.49 26.77 2.95
CA LEU A 13 3.23 25.35 2.72
C LEU A 13 4.32 24.50 3.36
N LEU A 14 3.99 23.28 3.80
CA LEU A 14 4.97 22.37 4.40
C LEU A 14 5.95 21.88 3.33
N ASP A 15 7.24 22.10 3.55
CA ASP A 15 8.33 21.72 2.65
C ASP A 15 9.09 20.50 3.18
N ASN A 16 9.62 20.60 4.40
CA ASN A 16 10.42 19.55 5.00
C ASN A 16 10.12 19.42 6.49
N SER A 17 10.32 18.24 7.05
CA SER A 17 10.35 18.08 8.51
C SER A 17 11.43 17.11 8.95
N TYR A 18 11.80 17.26 10.21
CA TYR A 18 12.85 16.48 10.86
C TYR A 18 12.32 16.03 12.20
N GLN A 19 12.45 14.73 12.49
CA GLN A 19 12.12 14.16 13.80
C GLN A 19 13.38 13.60 14.44
N ASP A 20 13.60 13.98 15.70
CA ASP A 20 14.66 13.49 16.58
C ASP A 20 14.00 12.66 17.67
N HIS A 21 14.34 11.38 17.80
CA HIS A 21 13.75 10.51 18.83
C HIS A 21 14.45 10.65 20.18
N GLY A 22 15.65 11.26 20.19
CA GLY A 22 16.43 11.59 21.35
C GLY A 22 16.65 10.40 22.28
N ASP A 23 17.52 9.49 21.87
CA ASP A 23 18.55 8.83 22.67
C ASP A 23 19.53 8.13 21.71
N GLY A 24 20.77 8.66 21.63
CA GLY A 24 21.83 8.18 20.73
C GLY A 24 22.03 9.05 19.48
N PHE A 25 23.29 9.16 19.02
CA PHE A 25 23.75 10.05 17.92
C PHE A 25 23.10 9.82 16.53
N TYR A 26 22.16 8.88 16.43
CA TYR A 26 21.69 8.33 15.15
C TYR A 26 20.23 7.89 15.23
N ASP A 27 19.30 8.74 15.66
CA ASP A 27 17.87 8.40 15.53
C ASP A 27 17.06 9.62 15.09
N TYR A 28 17.38 10.06 13.87
CA TYR A 28 16.64 11.11 13.21
C TYR A 28 16.09 10.66 11.86
N VAL A 29 14.95 11.23 11.47
CA VAL A 29 14.26 10.94 10.22
C VAL A 29 13.95 12.25 9.52
N PHE A 30 14.31 12.34 8.23
CA PHE A 30 13.96 13.48 7.39
C PHE A 30 12.77 13.14 6.50
N TYR A 31 11.84 14.07 6.39
CA TYR A 31 10.64 13.97 5.58
C TYR A 31 10.65 15.11 4.55
N THR A 32 10.54 14.76 3.28
CA THR A 32 10.44 15.71 2.18
C THR A 32 9.01 15.76 1.67
N PHE A 33 8.46 16.95 1.50
CA PHE A 33 7.13 17.18 0.96
C PHE A 33 7.23 17.92 -0.37
N GLU A 34 6.49 17.46 -1.38
CA GLU A 34 6.51 18.07 -2.70
C GLU A 34 5.09 18.38 -3.15
N ALA A 35 4.88 19.59 -3.66
CA ALA A 35 3.61 19.99 -4.25
C ALA A 35 3.41 19.37 -5.64
N GLY A 36 4.44 19.23 -6.47
CA GLY A 36 4.29 18.80 -7.86
C GLY A 36 3.16 19.58 -8.57
N ASN A 37 2.21 18.86 -9.18
CA ASN A 37 0.97 19.43 -9.74
C ASN A 37 -0.23 19.39 -8.78
N TYR A 38 -0.03 19.14 -7.48
CA TYR A 38 -1.06 19.05 -6.46
C TYR A 38 -1.34 20.41 -5.80
N PRO A 39 -2.57 20.65 -5.31
CA PRO A 39 -2.91 21.90 -4.63
C PRO A 39 -2.25 22.08 -3.25
N VAL A 40 -1.67 21.02 -2.69
CA VAL A 40 -0.98 21.03 -1.37
C VAL A 40 0.17 20.03 -1.40
N PRO A 41 1.34 20.34 -0.80
CA PRO A 41 2.45 19.42 -0.70
C PRO A 41 2.05 18.10 -0.05
N ARG A 42 2.65 17.02 -0.54
CA ARG A 42 2.45 15.66 -0.04
C ARG A 42 3.80 15.05 0.30
N LEU A 43 3.81 14.16 1.30
CA LEU A 43 5.01 13.40 1.62
C LEU A 43 5.52 12.64 0.38
N LYS A 44 6.73 13.01 -0.04
CA LYS A 44 7.41 12.48 -1.21
C LYS A 44 8.47 11.46 -0.82
N GLU A 45 9.20 11.72 0.26
CA GLU A 45 10.38 10.94 0.62
C GLU A 45 10.59 10.90 2.14
N ILE A 46 11.12 9.78 2.62
CA ILE A 46 11.65 9.62 3.98
C ILE A 46 13.11 9.17 3.85
N ARG A 47 14.02 9.87 4.53
CA ARG A 47 15.44 9.47 4.61
C ARG A 47 15.81 9.06 6.03
N TYR A 48 16.54 7.95 6.13
CA TYR A 48 17.06 7.39 7.38
C TYR A 48 18.58 7.56 7.43
N PRO A 49 19.12 8.59 8.08
CA PRO A 49 20.55 8.93 8.02
C PRO A 49 21.46 7.90 8.68
N VAL A 50 20.93 7.15 9.65
CA VAL A 50 21.56 5.98 10.29
C VAL A 50 21.84 4.86 9.28
N TYR A 51 21.01 4.79 8.25
CA TYR A 51 21.10 3.86 7.15
C TYR A 51 21.28 4.69 5.88
N PRO A 52 22.47 5.27 5.62
CA PRO A 52 22.65 6.34 4.64
C PRO A 52 22.26 5.97 3.19
N ALA A 53 22.09 4.69 2.88
CA ALA A 53 21.57 4.20 1.60
C ALA A 53 20.04 3.98 1.57
N ARG A 54 19.34 4.09 2.70
CA ARG A 54 17.90 3.84 2.84
C ARG A 54 17.09 5.12 2.67
N VAL A 55 16.29 5.10 1.62
CA VAL A 55 15.34 6.14 1.22
C VAL A 55 14.03 5.45 0.91
N VAL A 56 12.93 5.97 1.46
CA VAL A 56 11.59 5.53 1.12
C VAL A 56 10.94 6.61 0.26
N THR A 57 10.66 6.27 -0.99
CA THR A 57 10.09 7.18 -1.99
C THR A 57 8.65 6.81 -2.28
N TYR A 58 7.79 7.82 -2.32
CA TYR A 58 6.39 7.69 -2.69
C TYR A 58 6.16 8.25 -4.09
N THR A 59 5.57 7.45 -4.96
CA THR A 59 5.15 7.84 -6.32
C THR A 59 3.64 7.93 -6.37
N ARG A 60 3.11 8.94 -7.06
CA ARG A 60 1.66 9.20 -7.09
C ARG A 60 1.08 9.22 -8.50
N ALA A 61 -0.22 8.93 -8.59
CA ALA A 61 -0.96 9.01 -9.84
C ALA A 61 -0.96 10.45 -10.37
N GLY A 62 -0.51 10.64 -11.62
CA GLY A 62 -0.54 11.94 -12.29
C GLY A 62 0.61 12.89 -11.94
N GLU A 63 1.65 12.42 -11.25
CA GLU A 63 2.81 13.22 -10.84
C GLU A 63 3.53 13.93 -12.01
N GLY A 64 3.42 13.41 -13.24
CA GLY A 64 3.91 14.06 -14.47
C GLY A 64 2.82 14.60 -15.41
N ALA A 65 1.54 14.60 -15.01
CA ALA A 65 0.45 15.02 -15.87
C ALA A 65 0.31 16.55 -15.86
N ALA A 66 0.71 17.20 -16.96
CA ALA A 66 0.82 18.65 -17.00
C ALA A 66 -0.51 19.41 -17.02
N ASN A 67 -1.62 18.87 -17.58
CA ASN A 67 -2.86 19.64 -17.79
C ASN A 67 -4.11 18.77 -18.08
N LYS A 68 -4.54 17.89 -17.17
CA LYS A 68 -5.81 17.14 -17.37
C LYS A 68 -6.69 17.16 -16.12
N TRP A 69 -7.45 18.23 -15.97
CA TRP A 69 -8.42 18.38 -14.88
C TRP A 69 -9.52 17.32 -14.88
N GLU A 70 -9.81 16.77 -16.05
CA GLU A 70 -10.74 15.68 -16.30
C GLU A 70 -10.28 14.35 -15.69
N GLN A 71 -8.98 14.17 -15.45
CA GLN A 71 -8.41 12.95 -14.87
C GLN A 71 -8.32 13.06 -13.33
N LYS A 72 -9.47 13.24 -12.66
CA LYS A 72 -9.70 13.40 -11.19
C LYS A 72 -8.83 12.58 -10.20
N ASP A 73 -8.04 11.60 -10.64
CA ASP A 73 -7.08 10.88 -9.78
C ASP A 73 -5.92 11.76 -9.28
N TRP A 74 -5.49 12.78 -10.04
CA TRP A 74 -4.51 13.79 -9.58
C TRP A 74 -4.96 14.59 -8.34
N VAL A 75 -6.22 15.01 -8.26
CA VAL A 75 -6.79 15.71 -7.08
C VAL A 75 -6.66 14.86 -5.82
N THR A 76 -6.75 13.53 -5.96
CA THR A 76 -6.67 12.61 -4.83
C THR A 76 -5.25 12.28 -4.39
N GLY A 77 -4.22 12.56 -5.20
CA GLY A 77 -2.81 12.37 -4.84
C GLY A 77 -2.50 10.96 -4.34
N ARG A 78 -3.14 9.93 -4.90
CA ARG A 78 -2.99 8.55 -4.44
C ARG A 78 -1.59 8.03 -4.71
N VAL A 79 -1.03 7.36 -3.71
CA VAL A 79 0.23 6.64 -3.84
C VAL A 79 0.01 5.44 -4.76
N THR A 80 0.70 5.41 -5.89
CA THR A 80 0.70 4.30 -6.84
C THR A 80 1.90 3.38 -6.64
N SER A 81 2.97 3.88 -6.03
CA SER A 81 4.13 3.06 -5.68
C SER A 81 4.84 3.60 -4.44
N ILE A 82 5.41 2.69 -3.66
CA ILE A 82 6.33 2.96 -2.56
C ILE A 82 7.58 2.15 -2.82
N GLN A 83 8.73 2.82 -2.89
CA GLN A 83 10.03 2.18 -3.04
C GLN A 83 10.86 2.41 -1.77
N ASP A 84 11.38 1.34 -1.17
CA ASP A 84 12.28 1.39 -0.01
C ASP A 84 13.64 0.83 -0.43
N SER A 85 14.64 1.71 -0.57
CA SER A 85 15.97 1.33 -1.06
C SER A 85 16.83 0.60 -0.03
N GLY A 86 16.44 0.59 1.25
CA GLY A 86 17.18 -0.12 2.30
C GLY A 86 16.72 -1.56 2.51
N ARG A 87 15.76 -2.03 1.71
CA ARG A 87 15.26 -3.41 1.76
C ARG A 87 15.96 -4.21 0.66
N ASP A 88 17.17 -4.67 0.96
CA ASP A 88 18.05 -5.46 0.06
C ASP A 88 17.48 -6.82 -0.35
N ASP A 89 16.32 -7.22 0.17
CA ASP A 89 15.59 -8.38 -0.32
C ASP A 89 15.00 -8.02 -1.68
N SER A 90 15.69 -8.43 -2.76
CA SER A 90 15.41 -8.19 -4.19
C SER A 90 13.93 -8.32 -4.66
N ASP A 91 13.04 -8.85 -3.82
CA ASP A 91 11.62 -9.09 -4.08
C ASP A 91 10.65 -8.27 -3.21
N THR A 92 11.09 -7.30 -2.38
CA THR A 92 10.15 -6.56 -1.49
C THR A 92 10.35 -5.05 -1.41
N GLY A 93 11.40 -4.51 -2.04
CA GLY A 93 11.73 -3.09 -2.01
C GLY A 93 10.74 -2.18 -2.75
N THR A 94 9.78 -2.73 -3.50
CA THR A 94 8.73 -1.93 -4.16
C THR A 94 7.35 -2.50 -3.90
N THR A 95 6.42 -1.64 -3.47
CA THR A 95 4.99 -1.94 -3.37
C THR A 95 4.22 -1.03 -4.32
N SER A 96 3.46 -1.59 -5.25
CA SER A 96 2.68 -0.85 -6.24
C SER A 96 1.20 -1.16 -6.14
N TYR A 97 0.37 -0.17 -6.46
CA TYR A 97 -1.08 -0.21 -6.32
C TYR A 97 -1.76 0.12 -7.65
N LEU A 98 -2.73 -0.70 -8.03
CA LEU A 98 -3.64 -0.42 -9.13
C LEU A 98 -5.03 -0.15 -8.57
N TYR A 99 -5.64 0.94 -9.00
CA TYR A 99 -6.94 1.41 -8.51
C TYR A 99 -8.04 1.23 -9.54
N GLN A 100 -9.27 0.99 -9.07
CA GLN A 100 -10.48 1.08 -9.88
C GLN A 100 -11.18 2.41 -9.61
N GLY A 101 -11.29 3.24 -10.64
CA GLY A 101 -11.88 4.58 -10.54
C GLY A 101 -11.24 5.42 -9.43
N GLN A 102 -12.05 6.21 -8.73
CA GLN A 102 -11.60 7.15 -7.69
C GLN A 102 -11.53 6.56 -6.26
N GLY A 103 -11.51 5.24 -6.11
CA GLY A 103 -11.69 4.65 -4.79
C GLY A 103 -10.53 3.79 -4.34
N ARG A 104 -10.60 2.52 -4.74
CA ARG A 104 -10.02 1.41 -3.99
C ARG A 104 -8.93 0.74 -4.80
N ALA A 105 -7.86 0.34 -4.13
CA ALA A 105 -6.86 -0.52 -4.73
C ALA A 105 -7.52 -1.87 -5.03
N VAL A 106 -7.49 -2.27 -6.29
CA VAL A 106 -8.00 -3.56 -6.77
C VAL A 106 -6.88 -4.56 -7.01
N GLN A 107 -5.64 -4.08 -7.04
CA GLN A 107 -4.47 -4.93 -7.06
C GLN A 107 -3.32 -4.26 -6.32
N VAL A 108 -2.56 -5.08 -5.60
CA VAL A 108 -1.33 -4.70 -4.89
C VAL A 108 -0.23 -5.67 -5.31
N THR A 109 0.90 -5.14 -5.73
CA THR A 109 2.10 -5.92 -6.06
C THR A 109 3.20 -5.53 -5.09
N GLN A 110 3.76 -6.50 -4.35
CA GLN A 110 4.89 -6.30 -3.46
C GLN A 110 5.99 -7.27 -3.88
N GLY A 111 7.01 -6.68 -4.53
CA GLY A 111 7.90 -7.34 -5.50
C GLY A 111 7.30 -8.58 -6.18
N ALA A 112 7.71 -9.79 -5.83
CA ALA A 112 7.29 -11.00 -6.56
C ALA A 112 5.83 -11.44 -6.33
N VAL A 113 5.15 -10.89 -5.32
CA VAL A 113 3.77 -11.26 -4.97
C VAL A 113 2.79 -10.23 -5.53
N THR A 114 1.80 -10.70 -6.27
CA THR A 114 0.66 -9.87 -6.72
C THR A 114 -0.63 -10.38 -6.10
N THR A 115 -1.33 -9.49 -5.39
CA THR A 115 -2.66 -9.71 -4.81
C THR A 115 -3.70 -8.95 -5.61
N LYS A 116 -4.78 -9.62 -6.01
CA LYS A 116 -5.90 -9.07 -6.78
C LYS A 116 -7.21 -9.23 -6.01
N PHE A 117 -8.02 -8.19 -6.04
CA PHE A 117 -9.41 -8.20 -5.59
C PHE A 117 -10.30 -8.35 -6.82
N LEU A 118 -11.09 -9.41 -6.85
CA LEU A 118 -11.87 -9.82 -8.00
C LEU A 118 -13.35 -9.81 -7.66
N SER A 119 -14.15 -9.32 -8.60
CA SER A 119 -15.62 -9.41 -8.61
C SER A 119 -16.09 -10.83 -8.93
N ALA A 120 -17.39 -11.10 -8.80
CA ALA A 120 -18.00 -12.39 -9.13
C ALA A 120 -17.76 -12.85 -10.58
N GLY A 121 -17.65 -11.91 -11.52
CA GLY A 121 -17.31 -12.19 -12.92
C GLY A 121 -15.81 -12.40 -13.18
N GLY A 122 -14.96 -12.33 -12.15
CA GLY A 122 -13.51 -12.48 -12.28
C GLY A 122 -12.76 -11.23 -12.74
N ALA A 123 -13.45 -10.10 -12.97
CA ALA A 123 -12.81 -8.82 -13.26
C ALA A 123 -12.25 -8.18 -11.98
N LEU A 124 -11.17 -7.40 -12.11
CA LEU A 124 -10.63 -6.59 -11.02
C LEU A 124 -11.70 -5.63 -10.49
N GLY A 125 -11.92 -5.67 -9.17
CA GLY A 125 -12.92 -4.83 -8.56
C GLY A 125 -13.66 -5.46 -7.40
N PHE A 126 -14.61 -4.68 -6.93
CA PHE A 126 -15.54 -5.03 -5.87
C PHE A 126 -16.94 -5.18 -6.47
N ASP A 127 -17.87 -5.75 -5.72
CA ASP A 127 -19.28 -5.71 -6.13
C ASP A 127 -19.89 -4.30 -5.99
N SER A 128 -21.16 -4.14 -6.36
CA SER A 128 -21.86 -2.85 -6.31
C SER A 128 -21.96 -2.25 -4.90
N PHE A 129 -21.82 -3.06 -3.86
CA PHE A 129 -21.78 -2.61 -2.45
C PHE A 129 -20.35 -2.38 -1.98
N GLY A 130 -19.35 -2.60 -2.84
CA GLY A 130 -17.96 -2.42 -2.52
C GLY A 130 -17.35 -3.56 -1.72
N ARG A 131 -17.98 -4.73 -1.72
CA ARG A 131 -17.49 -5.93 -1.02
C ARG A 131 -16.56 -6.72 -1.91
N VAL A 132 -15.67 -7.46 -1.28
CA VAL A 132 -14.70 -8.32 -1.97
C VAL A 132 -15.35 -9.66 -2.27
N HIS A 133 -15.44 -10.05 -3.53
CA HIS A 133 -15.91 -11.39 -3.85
C HIS A 133 -14.78 -12.42 -3.77
N ARG A 134 -13.59 -12.10 -4.31
CA ARG A 134 -12.44 -13.01 -4.28
C ARG A 134 -11.12 -12.28 -4.10
N ILE A 135 -10.25 -12.83 -3.25
CA ILE A 135 -8.86 -12.37 -3.06
C ILE A 135 -7.95 -13.44 -3.62
N LYS A 136 -7.13 -13.08 -4.60
CA LYS A 136 -6.14 -13.99 -5.19
C LYS A 136 -4.74 -13.41 -5.10
N SER A 137 -3.85 -14.09 -4.39
CA SER A 137 -2.43 -13.75 -4.30
C SER A 137 -1.60 -14.81 -5.01
N THR A 138 -0.72 -14.36 -5.91
CA THR A 138 0.14 -15.23 -6.72
C THR A 138 1.56 -14.72 -6.74
N ASN A 139 2.52 -15.63 -6.90
CA ASN A 139 3.90 -15.32 -7.26
C ASN A 139 4.35 -16.22 -8.43
N ALA A 140 5.64 -16.18 -8.79
CA ALA A 140 6.19 -17.03 -9.85
C ALA A 140 6.01 -18.53 -9.58
N SER A 141 5.97 -18.94 -8.31
CA SER A 141 5.80 -20.34 -7.90
C SER A 141 4.34 -20.81 -7.90
N GLY A 142 3.37 -19.91 -8.10
CA GLY A 142 1.96 -20.25 -8.23
C GLY A 142 1.03 -19.44 -7.33
N THR A 143 -0.11 -20.03 -6.99
CA THR A 143 -1.13 -19.38 -6.15
C THR A 143 -0.79 -19.58 -4.68
N LEU A 144 -0.71 -18.48 -3.94
CA LEU A 144 -0.44 -18.46 -2.50
C LEU A 144 -1.75 -18.44 -1.71
N VAL A 145 -2.71 -17.63 -2.18
CA VAL A 145 -4.02 -17.44 -1.57
C VAL A 145 -5.06 -17.35 -2.67
N ASP A 146 -6.20 -18.01 -2.46
CA ASP A 146 -7.35 -17.89 -3.36
C ASP A 146 -8.65 -18.02 -2.57
N TYR A 147 -9.10 -16.92 -1.97
CA TYR A 147 -10.28 -16.91 -1.12
C TYR A 147 -11.49 -16.36 -1.86
N THR A 148 -12.57 -17.12 -1.90
CA THR A 148 -13.88 -16.64 -2.38
C THR A 148 -14.81 -16.46 -1.20
N TYR A 149 -15.44 -15.29 -1.10
CA TYR A 149 -16.30 -14.90 0.01
C TYR A 149 -17.77 -14.91 -0.38
N SER A 150 -18.61 -15.31 0.56
CA SER A 150 -20.07 -15.20 0.46
C SER A 150 -20.62 -14.31 1.58
N TYR A 151 -21.73 -13.64 1.29
CA TYR A 151 -22.34 -12.66 2.18
C TYR A 151 -23.82 -12.94 2.34
N ASP A 152 -24.36 -12.67 3.54
CA ASP A 152 -25.81 -12.66 3.75
C ASP A 152 -26.46 -11.41 3.12
N LYS A 153 -27.80 -11.36 3.21
CA LYS A 153 -28.60 -10.21 2.74
C LYS A 153 -28.31 -8.89 3.45
N ARG A 154 -27.64 -8.92 4.60
CA ARG A 154 -27.21 -7.75 5.38
C ARG A 154 -25.76 -7.38 5.11
N SER A 155 -25.10 -8.04 4.15
CA SER A 155 -23.69 -7.85 3.79
C SER A 155 -22.69 -8.32 4.86
N ASN A 156 -23.10 -9.19 5.78
CA ASN A 156 -22.15 -9.85 6.68
C ASN A 156 -21.47 -10.99 5.93
N PRO A 157 -20.13 -11.17 6.07
CA PRO A 157 -19.46 -12.34 5.52
C PRO A 157 -19.96 -13.59 6.28
N VAL A 158 -20.44 -14.59 5.54
CA VAL A 158 -20.99 -15.84 6.11
C VAL A 158 -20.24 -17.08 5.67
N GLY A 159 -19.33 -16.96 4.69
CA GLY A 159 -18.55 -18.08 4.22
C GLY A 159 -17.30 -17.65 3.48
N ARG A 160 -16.32 -18.55 3.48
CA ARG A 160 -15.09 -18.45 2.70
C ARG A 160 -14.74 -19.82 2.14
N THR A 161 -14.57 -19.91 0.83
CA THR A 161 -13.99 -21.09 0.16
C THR A 161 -12.54 -20.80 -0.18
N ASP A 162 -11.66 -21.77 0.05
CA ASP A 162 -10.24 -21.69 -0.25
C ASP A 162 -9.92 -22.52 -1.50
N GLY A 163 -9.40 -21.88 -2.53
CA GLY A 163 -8.85 -22.50 -3.73
C GLY A 163 -7.31 -22.47 -3.78
N GLY A 164 -6.66 -22.07 -2.67
CA GLY A 164 -5.20 -22.04 -2.50
C GLY A 164 -4.55 -23.43 -2.53
N PRO A 165 -3.21 -23.52 -2.55
CA PRO A 165 -2.51 -24.68 -3.09
C PRO A 165 -2.86 -25.98 -2.34
N SER A 166 -3.17 -27.05 -3.08
CA SER A 166 -3.49 -28.38 -2.54
C SER A 166 -2.33 -29.06 -1.78
N VAL A 167 -1.22 -28.36 -1.53
CA VAL A 167 -0.08 -28.87 -0.76
C VAL A 167 0.34 -27.82 0.27
N VAL A 168 0.15 -28.16 1.54
CA VAL A 168 0.64 -27.40 2.68
C VAL A 168 2.16 -27.56 2.76
N THR A 169 2.92 -26.68 2.09
CA THR A 169 4.33 -26.51 2.42
C THR A 169 4.42 -25.43 3.50
N LYS A 170 4.65 -25.85 4.76
CA LYS A 170 4.93 -24.94 5.87
C LYS A 170 6.20 -24.15 5.56
N HIS A 171 6.07 -22.91 5.11
CA HIS A 171 7.16 -21.95 5.21
C HIS A 171 7.14 -21.35 6.62
N SER A 172 8.03 -21.86 7.47
CA SER A 172 8.37 -21.22 8.76
C SER A 172 8.87 -19.81 8.48
N GLY A 173 8.11 -18.80 8.89
CA GLY A 173 8.51 -17.39 8.79
C GLY A 173 7.39 -16.44 8.41
N MET A 174 6.28 -16.91 7.84
CA MET A 174 5.16 -16.03 7.52
C MET A 174 4.16 -16.02 8.68
N THR A 175 4.07 -14.89 9.39
CA THR A 175 2.95 -14.60 10.28
C THR A 175 1.69 -14.52 9.43
N VAL A 176 1.04 -15.65 9.24
CA VAL A 176 -0.31 -15.72 8.70
C VAL A 176 -1.20 -14.92 9.65
N PHE A 177 -1.84 -13.87 9.15
CA PHE A 177 -2.93 -13.23 9.86
C PHE A 177 -4.03 -14.28 10.07
N ARG A 178 -3.98 -14.97 11.21
CA ARG A 178 -5.10 -15.77 11.71
C ARG A 178 -6.19 -14.77 12.09
N GLY A 179 -7.06 -14.49 11.13
CA GLY A 179 -8.29 -13.76 11.37
C GLY A 179 -9.06 -14.43 12.49
N LEU A 180 -9.26 -13.67 13.56
CA LEU A 180 -10.15 -13.95 14.67
C LEU A 180 -11.57 -14.17 14.12
N PHE A 181 -11.99 -15.43 14.02
CA PHE A 181 -13.40 -15.75 14.06
C PHE A 181 -13.60 -16.90 15.05
N PRO A 182 -14.42 -16.72 16.09
CA PRO A 182 -14.77 -17.81 16.97
C PRO A 182 -15.58 -18.83 16.17
N THR A 183 -15.14 -20.08 16.21
CA THR A 183 -16.01 -21.21 15.91
C THR A 183 -16.99 -21.32 17.08
N THR A 184 -18.23 -20.86 16.88
CA THR A 184 -19.33 -21.23 17.79
C THR A 184 -20.06 -22.46 17.26
N PRO A 185 -20.63 -23.26 18.18
CA PRO A 185 -20.60 -24.74 18.18
C PRO A 185 -21.54 -25.42 17.17
#